data_AF-A0A350C0J2-F1
#
_entry.id   AF-A0A350C0J2-F1
#
_cell.length_a   1.000
_cell.length_b   1.000
_cell.length_c   1.000
_cell.angle_alpha   90.00
_cell.angle_beta   90.00
_cell.angle_gamma   90.00
#
_symmetry.space_group_name_H-M   'P 1'
#
loop_
_entity.id
_entity.type
_entity.pdbx_description
1 polymer ?
#
loop_
_entity_poly.entity_id
_entity_poly.type
_entity_poly.pdbx_seq_one_letter_code
_entity_poly.pdbx_strand_id
1 'polypeptide(L)'
;MKLRLPEDVKAIIEKLEENGYEAFAVGGCVRDTILARQPQKWDISTSALPEQVKAVFPRSADTKHRRGSVTVFIGDDRYEVTTYRIDAGYEESPDLLQVAFTPNIADDLMRRDFPINA
;
A
#
# COMPACT_ATOMS: atom_id res chain seq x y z
N MET A 1 -4.38 -11.59 -19.79
CA MET A 1 -3.63 -10.32 -19.66
C MET A 1 -2.57 -10.50 -18.57
N LYS A 2 -1.30 -10.15 -18.80
CA LYS A 2 -0.25 -10.20 -17.77
C LYS A 2 0.04 -8.79 -17.29
N LEU A 3 -0.25 -8.49 -16.04
CA LEU A 3 0.15 -7.24 -15.39
C LEU A 3 1.69 -7.25 -15.31
N ARG A 4 2.36 -6.23 -15.84
CA ARG A 4 3.81 -6.07 -15.67
C ARG A 4 4.05 -5.06 -14.56
N LEU A 5 4.52 -5.55 -13.43
CA LEU A 5 4.98 -4.71 -12.33
C LEU A 5 6.36 -4.14 -12.69
N PRO A 6 6.67 -2.90 -12.29
CA PRO A 6 8.04 -2.44 -12.22
C PRO A 6 8.87 -3.37 -11.34
N GLU A 7 10.14 -3.57 -11.69
CA GLU A 7 11.03 -4.46 -10.94
C GLU A 7 11.14 -4.07 -9.46
N ASP A 8 11.19 -2.77 -9.16
CA ASP A 8 11.20 -2.27 -7.78
C ASP A 8 9.94 -2.62 -7.00
N VAL A 9 8.76 -2.48 -7.61
CA VAL A 9 7.47 -2.83 -6.96
C VAL A 9 7.43 -4.32 -6.66
N LYS A 10 7.87 -5.12 -7.63
CA LYS A 10 7.98 -6.57 -7.48
C LYS A 10 8.96 -6.93 -6.34
N ALA A 11 10.12 -6.29 -6.30
CA ALA A 11 11.12 -6.52 -5.26
C ALA A 11 10.62 -6.13 -3.86
N ILE A 12 9.82 -5.05 -3.73
CA ILE A 12 9.19 -4.68 -2.45
C ILE A 12 8.21 -5.75 -2.00
N ILE A 13 7.34 -6.22 -2.91
CA ILE A 13 6.36 -7.28 -2.61
C ILE A 13 7.07 -8.57 -2.19
N GLU A 14 8.01 -9.05 -3.01
CA GLU A 14 8.76 -10.28 -2.73
C GLU A 14 9.50 -10.20 -1.39
N LYS A 15 10.12 -9.06 -1.08
CA LYS A 15 10.82 -8.87 0.19
C LYS A 15 9.88 -8.87 1.40
N LEU A 16 8.67 -8.35 1.27
CA LEU A 16 7.66 -8.44 2.33
C LEU A 16 7.18 -9.89 2.51
N GLU A 17 6.93 -10.60 1.42
CA GLU A 17 6.53 -12.02 1.41
C GLU A 17 7.61 -12.93 2.02
N GLU A 18 8.87 -12.71 1.70
CA GLU A 18 10.02 -13.42 2.30
C GLU A 18 10.11 -13.21 3.81
N ASN A 19 9.59 -12.11 4.35
CA ASN A 19 9.51 -11.82 5.78
C ASN A 19 8.20 -12.29 6.42
N GLY A 20 7.35 -13.01 5.67
CA GLY A 20 6.11 -13.61 6.16
C GLY A 20 4.91 -12.66 6.16
N TYR A 21 4.98 -11.56 5.39
CA TYR A 21 3.88 -10.62 5.23
C TYR A 21 3.23 -10.75 3.86
N GLU A 22 1.92 -10.50 3.78
CA GLU A 22 1.25 -10.38 2.48
C GLU A 22 1.50 -8.99 1.94
N ALA A 23 1.68 -8.87 0.62
CA ALA A 23 1.82 -7.59 -0.05
C ALA A 23 1.21 -7.62 -1.45
N PHE A 24 0.48 -6.57 -1.81
CA PHE A 24 -0.22 -6.47 -3.09
C PHE A 24 -0.09 -5.06 -3.67
N ALA A 25 0.12 -4.96 -4.98
CA ALA A 25 -0.13 -3.72 -5.70
C ALA A 25 -1.64 -3.48 -5.80
N VAL A 26 -2.11 -2.29 -5.44
CA VAL A 26 -3.54 -1.98 -5.28
C VAL A 26 -3.87 -0.57 -5.78
N GLY A 27 -5.14 -0.30 -6.05
CA GLY A 27 -5.59 1.06 -6.39
C GLY A 27 -5.40 1.45 -7.84
N GLY A 28 -5.10 2.73 -8.06
CA GLY A 28 -5.06 3.34 -9.39
C GLY A 28 -4.03 2.70 -10.32
N CYS A 29 -2.91 2.19 -9.80
CA CYS A 29 -1.89 1.54 -10.62
C CYS A 29 -2.39 0.27 -11.30
N VAL A 30 -3.22 -0.52 -10.60
CA VAL A 30 -3.83 -1.74 -11.13
C VAL A 30 -4.85 -1.37 -12.22
N ARG A 31 -5.75 -0.43 -11.92
CA ARG A 31 -6.73 0.09 -12.89
C ARG A 31 -6.04 0.60 -14.15
N ASP A 32 -5.06 1.48 -14.01
CA ASP A 32 -4.42 2.13 -15.15
C ASP A 32 -3.70 1.10 -16.02
N THR A 33 -3.05 0.11 -15.40
CA THR A 33 -2.44 -1.01 -16.14
C THR A 33 -3.48 -1.85 -16.89
N ILE A 34 -4.65 -2.13 -16.29
CA ILE A 34 -5.77 -2.81 -16.95
C ILE A 34 -6.29 -2.02 -18.15
N LEU A 35 -6.32 -0.70 -18.05
CA LEU A 35 -6.70 0.20 -19.13
C LEU A 35 -5.58 0.47 -20.15
N ALA A 36 -4.46 -0.27 -20.09
CA ALA A 36 -3.27 -0.08 -20.91
C ALA A 36 -2.70 1.36 -20.85
N ARG A 37 -2.84 2.02 -19.70
CA ARG A 37 -2.24 3.32 -19.37
C ARG A 37 -1.02 3.10 -18.47
N GLN A 38 -0.07 4.02 -18.54
CA GLN A 38 1.09 4.00 -17.65
C GLN A 38 0.70 4.58 -16.28
N PRO A 39 0.82 3.81 -15.18
CA PRO A 39 0.60 4.33 -13.84
C PRO A 39 1.61 5.43 -13.51
N GLN A 40 1.13 6.53 -12.92
CA GLN A 40 2.01 7.61 -12.44
C GLN A 40 2.62 7.30 -11.06
N LYS A 41 1.96 6.44 -10.28
CA LYS A 41 2.34 6.07 -8.93
C LYS A 41 1.97 4.63 -8.68
N TRP A 42 2.79 3.94 -7.89
CA TRP A 42 2.54 2.57 -7.43
C TRP A 42 2.26 2.57 -5.93
N ASP A 43 1.08 2.06 -5.58
CA ASP A 43 0.63 1.88 -4.21
C ASP A 43 0.66 0.39 -3.87
N ILE A 44 1.26 0.07 -2.73
CA ILE A 44 1.40 -1.29 -2.22
C ILE A 44 0.66 -1.35 -0.89
N SER A 45 -0.25 -2.30 -0.73
CA SER A 45 -0.85 -2.62 0.57
C SER A 45 -0.20 -3.86 1.15
N THR A 46 -0.04 -3.95 2.47
CA THR A 46 0.58 -5.09 3.15
C THR A 46 -0.06 -5.42 4.50
N SER A 47 0.03 -6.68 4.93
CA SER A 47 -0.35 -7.08 6.28
C SER A 47 0.65 -6.62 7.35
N ALA A 48 1.86 -6.22 6.95
CA ALA A 48 2.88 -5.68 7.86
C ALA A 48 2.45 -4.35 8.47
N LEU A 49 2.61 -4.20 9.79
CA LEU A 49 2.45 -2.92 10.50
C LEU A 49 3.53 -1.92 10.08
N PRO A 50 3.31 -0.59 10.24
CA PRO A 50 4.28 0.42 9.81
C PRO A 50 5.68 0.22 10.37
N GLU A 51 5.79 -0.17 11.64
CA GLU A 51 7.09 -0.47 12.29
C GLU A 51 7.77 -1.71 11.70
N GLN A 52 6.98 -2.72 11.27
CA GLN A 52 7.50 -3.92 10.62
C GLN A 52 8.00 -3.60 9.21
N VAL A 53 7.26 -2.78 8.46
CA VAL A 53 7.71 -2.27 7.14
C VAL A 53 9.04 -1.52 7.30
N LYS A 54 9.17 -0.65 8.32
CA LYS A 54 10.42 0.06 8.60
C LYS A 54 11.57 -0.89 8.98
N ALA A 55 11.29 -1.98 9.68
CA ALA A 55 12.30 -2.99 9.99
C ALA A 55 12.78 -3.74 8.73
N VAL A 56 11.88 -4.07 7.81
CA VAL A 56 12.22 -4.73 6.53
C VAL A 56 12.96 -3.77 5.57
N PHE A 57 12.61 -2.48 5.60
CA PHE A 57 13.18 -1.45 4.74
C PHE A 57 13.83 -0.33 5.56
N PRO A 58 15.12 -0.46 5.93
CA PRO A 58 15.83 0.56 6.71
C PRO A 58 15.86 1.95 6.05
N ARG A 59 15.81 1.99 4.72
CA ARG A 59 15.68 3.23 3.95
C ARG A 59 14.20 3.51 3.67
N SER A 60 13.49 3.94 4.71
CA SER A 60 12.07 4.29 4.66
C SER A 60 11.75 5.48 5.56
N ALA A 61 10.59 6.11 5.35
CA ALA A 61 10.14 7.24 6.14
C ALA A 61 8.63 7.20 6.41
N ASP A 62 8.23 7.58 7.62
CA ASP A 62 6.84 7.80 7.96
C ASP A 62 6.29 8.97 7.13
N THR A 63 5.30 8.70 6.28
CA THR A 63 4.73 9.74 5.40
C THR A 63 3.35 10.14 5.87
N LYS A 64 2.55 9.16 6.32
CA LYS A 64 1.21 9.40 6.89
C LYS A 64 1.04 8.48 8.08
N HIS A 65 1.84 8.69 9.13
CA HIS A 65 1.93 7.81 10.30
C HIS A 65 0.54 7.46 10.89
N ARG A 66 -0.37 8.44 10.98
CA ARG A 66 -1.76 8.23 11.45
C ARG A 66 -2.63 7.36 10.54
N ARG A 67 -2.24 7.16 9.28
CA ARG A 67 -2.96 6.36 8.28
C ARG A 67 -2.27 5.01 8.00
N GLY A 68 -1.12 4.73 8.63
CA GLY A 68 -0.39 3.47 8.43
C GLY A 68 0.39 3.37 7.11
N SER A 69 0.76 4.50 6.50
CA SER A 69 1.54 4.52 5.26
C SER A 69 3.01 4.91 5.51
N VAL A 70 3.91 4.07 5.01
CA VAL A 70 5.37 4.21 5.02
C VAL A 70 5.86 4.40 3.59
N THR A 71 6.72 5.38 3.35
CA THR A 71 7.42 5.51 2.05
C THR A 71 8.68 4.69 2.10
N VAL A 72 8.82 3.73 1.18
CA VAL A 72 10.03 2.96 0.94
C VAL A 72 10.81 3.60 -0.22
N PHE A 73 12.12 3.74 -0.06
CA PHE A 73 13.00 4.30 -1.08
C PHE A 73 13.86 3.20 -1.71
N ILE A 74 13.81 3.10 -3.04
CA ILE A 74 14.74 2.28 -3.84
C ILE A 74 15.46 3.24 -4.78
N GLY A 75 16.77 3.41 -4.58
CA GLY A 75 17.52 4.47 -5.25
C GLY A 75 16.95 5.86 -4.90
N ASP A 76 16.56 6.60 -5.93
CA ASP A 76 15.90 7.92 -5.84
C ASP A 76 14.37 7.83 -5.93
N ASP A 77 13.83 6.65 -6.23
CA ASP A 77 12.41 6.42 -6.38
C ASP A 77 11.71 6.17 -5.05
N ARG A 78 10.41 6.48 -5.02
CA ARG A 78 9.56 6.46 -3.82
C ARG A 78 8.35 5.57 -4.05
N TYR A 79 8.12 4.66 -3.12
CA TYR A 79 7.01 3.71 -3.15
C TYR A 79 6.20 3.82 -1.86
N GLU A 80 4.88 3.99 -1.96
CA GLU A 80 4.01 4.06 -0.79
C GLU A 80 3.54 2.65 -0.41
N VAL A 81 3.92 2.20 0.79
CA VAL A 81 3.54 0.92 1.38
C VAL A 81 2.58 1.21 2.54
N THR A 82 1.36 0.69 2.45
CA THR A 82 0.29 0.97 3.42
C THR A 82 -0.16 -0.31 4.11
N THR A 83 -0.18 -0.31 5.43
CA THR A 83 -0.76 -1.40 6.21
C THR A 83 -2.26 -1.49 5.95
N TYR A 84 -2.77 -2.71 5.79
CA TYR A 84 -4.21 -2.97 5.70
C TYR A 84 -4.96 -2.32 6.86
N ARG A 85 -6.09 -1.68 6.55
CA ARG A 85 -6.82 -0.91 7.54
C ARG A 85 -8.31 -0.86 7.28
N ILE A 86 -9.07 -0.65 8.35
CA ILE A 86 -10.50 -0.34 8.33
C ILE A 86 -10.73 1.08 8.85
N ASP A 87 -11.89 1.64 8.51
CA ASP A 87 -12.32 2.91 9.08
C ASP A 87 -12.79 2.70 10.52
N ALA A 88 -12.14 3.37 11.47
CA ALA A 88 -12.40 3.25 12.90
C ALA A 88 -13.22 4.42 13.47
N GLY A 89 -13.76 5.29 12.61
CA GLY A 89 -14.60 6.41 12.99
C GLY A 89 -14.52 7.55 11.97
N TYR A 90 -15.55 8.39 11.94
CA TYR A 90 -15.59 9.58 11.10
C TYR A 90 -15.23 10.79 11.97
N GLU A 91 -14.11 11.46 11.68
CA GLU A 91 -13.94 12.86 12.09
C GLU A 91 -14.42 13.76 10.94
N GLU A 92 -14.90 14.97 11.25
CA GLU A 92 -15.43 15.93 10.28
C GLU A 92 -14.40 16.39 9.21
N SER A 93 -13.15 15.92 9.30
CA SER A 93 -12.10 16.12 8.31
C SER A 93 -11.68 14.80 7.67
N PRO A 94 -11.74 14.67 6.32
CA PRO A 94 -11.25 13.50 5.58
C PRO A 94 -9.78 13.19 5.87
N ASP A 95 -9.02 14.21 6.28
CA ASP A 95 -7.61 14.07 6.58
C ASP A 95 -7.33 13.40 7.94
N LEU A 96 -8.34 13.31 8.80
CA LEU A 96 -8.24 12.81 10.18
C LEU A 96 -9.00 11.50 10.40
N LEU A 97 -9.32 10.76 9.34
CA LEU A 97 -9.88 9.41 9.43
C LEU A 97 -9.03 8.55 10.37
N GLN A 98 -9.60 8.19 11.51
CA GLN A 98 -9.01 7.20 12.40
C GLN A 98 -9.12 5.85 11.70
N VAL A 99 -7.99 5.19 11.54
CA VAL A 99 -7.94 3.86 10.95
C VAL A 99 -7.51 2.85 12.00
N ALA A 100 -8.11 1.67 11.97
CA ALA A 100 -7.63 0.52 12.73
C ALA A 100 -6.96 -0.46 11.77
N PHE A 101 -5.84 -1.05 12.17
CA PHE A 101 -5.17 -2.05 11.34
C PHE A 101 -5.88 -3.40 11.41
N THR A 102 -5.95 -4.08 10.28
CA THR A 102 -6.55 -5.41 10.13
C THR A 102 -5.54 -6.33 9.44
N PRO A 103 -5.48 -7.63 9.77
CA PRO A 103 -4.65 -8.57 9.02
C PRO A 103 -5.29 -9.00 7.69
N ASN A 104 -6.54 -8.62 7.41
CA ASN A 104 -7.30 -9.12 6.25
C ASN A 104 -7.34 -8.08 5.12
N ILE A 105 -6.81 -8.44 3.95
CA ILE A 105 -6.86 -7.58 2.75
C ILE A 105 -8.29 -7.23 2.33
N ALA A 106 -9.25 -8.15 2.47
CA ALA A 106 -10.63 -7.90 2.04
C ALA A 106 -11.25 -6.69 2.76
N ASP A 107 -10.94 -6.53 4.04
CA ASP A 107 -11.38 -5.40 4.84
C ASP A 107 -10.78 -4.06 4.33
N ASP A 108 -9.51 -4.07 3.90
CA ASP A 108 -8.85 -2.90 3.28
C ASP A 108 -9.45 -2.52 1.93
N LEU A 109 -9.88 -3.52 1.14
CA LEU A 109 -10.47 -3.29 -0.17
C LEU A 109 -11.91 -2.76 -0.07
N MET A 110 -12.69 -3.25 0.91
CA MET A 110 -14.09 -2.86 1.11
C MET A 110 -14.30 -1.39 1.45
N ARG A 111 -13.28 -0.73 2.02
CA ARG A 111 -13.35 0.68 2.43
C ARG A 111 -13.00 1.68 1.32
N ARG A 112 -12.66 1.21 0.11
CA ARG A 112 -12.20 2.07 -0.99
C ARG A 112 -13.37 2.66 -1.75
N ASP A 113 -13.20 3.90 -2.20
CA ASP A 113 -14.29 4.71 -2.77
C ASP A 113 -14.96 4.11 -4.03
N PHE A 114 -14.18 3.40 -4.85
CA PHE A 114 -14.67 2.84 -6.13
C PHE A 114 -14.21 1.39 -6.32
N PRO A 115 -15.11 0.48 -6.77
CA PRO A 115 -14.75 -0.92 -7.02
C PRO A 115 -13.60 -1.11 -8.01
N ILE A 116 -13.42 -0.18 -8.96
CA ILE A 116 -12.34 -0.25 -9.95
C ILE A 116 -10.94 0.00 -9.34
N ASN A 117 -10.88 0.56 -8.13
CA ASN A 117 -9.64 0.83 -7.40
C ASN A 117 -9.44 -0.14 -6.21
N ALA A 118 -10.25 -1.18 -6.11
CA ALA A 118 -10.25 -2.20 -5.06
C ALA A 118 -9.93 -3.57 -5.65
#